data_AF-A0A7W0H9W0-F1
#
_entry.id   AF-A0A7W0H9W0-F1
#
_cell.length_a   1.000
_cell.length_b   1.000
_cell.length_c   1.000
_cell.angle_alpha   90.00
_cell.angle_beta   90.00
_cell.angle_gamma   90.00
#
_symmetry.space_group_name_H-M   'P 1'
#
loop_
_entity.id
_entity.type
_entity.pdbx_description
1 polymer ?
#
loop_
_entity_poly.entity_id
_entity_poly.type
_entity_poly.pdbx_seq_one_letter_code
_entity_poly.pdbx_strand_id
1 'polypeptide(L)'
;MELVAEGGALTRAHFLVETAEGGSQAVDNASGVAAPTGWAGDAVATGSRAAGAGAHRSAAAGGICPDGSSHGVLQEAQRQFEAYFAGKLREFTVPLAARGTPFQRRVWEELTSIPFGTTASYGQIAARLGMPPGASRAVGTANGANPVAIIVPCHRVIGANGKLVGYAGGLDRKRRLLNLELTSSGQAALFA
;
A
#
# COMPACT_ATOMS: atom_id res chain seq x y z
N MET A 1 27.07 7.48 -21.30
CA MET A 1 26.16 8.46 -21.94
C MET A 1 25.16 8.87 -20.87
N GLU A 2 25.11 10.17 -20.63
CA GLU A 2 24.71 10.87 -19.41
C GLU A 2 23.35 10.46 -18.83
N LEU A 3 23.33 10.21 -17.52
CA LEU A 3 22.13 10.11 -16.69
C LEU A 3 21.54 11.51 -16.53
N VAL A 4 20.47 11.82 -17.26
CA VAL A 4 19.64 12.98 -16.94
C VAL A 4 18.74 12.59 -15.78
N ALA A 5 19.18 12.94 -14.57
CA ALA A 5 18.34 12.99 -13.38
C ALA A 5 17.48 14.25 -13.47
N GLU A 6 16.24 14.13 -13.98
CA GLU A 6 15.27 15.22 -13.84
C GLU A 6 14.80 15.27 -12.38
N GLY A 7 15.23 16.34 -11.70
CA GLY A 7 14.97 16.65 -10.30
C GLY A 7 13.54 17.06 -10.02
N GLY A 8 12.59 16.13 -10.17
CA GLY A 8 11.31 16.18 -9.47
C GLY A 8 11.47 15.53 -8.11
N ALA A 9 11.35 16.31 -7.02
CA ALA A 9 11.33 15.73 -5.68
C ALA A 9 10.16 14.75 -5.58
N LEU A 10 10.46 13.45 -5.53
CA LEU A 10 9.46 12.40 -5.30
C LEU A 10 8.85 12.65 -3.92
N THR A 11 7.67 13.27 -3.88
CA THR A 11 6.97 13.60 -2.63
C THR A 11 6.28 12.37 -2.05
N ARG A 12 6.18 11.25 -2.78
CA ARG A 12 5.45 10.05 -2.35
C ARG A 12 6.00 8.75 -2.95
N ALA A 13 5.65 7.62 -2.37
CA ALA A 13 6.02 6.31 -2.89
C ALA A 13 5.27 6.08 -4.20
N HIS A 14 6.00 6.16 -5.32
CA HIS A 14 5.46 5.90 -6.65
C HIS A 14 5.61 4.41 -6.98
N PHE A 15 4.56 3.84 -7.58
CA PHE A 15 4.68 2.54 -8.24
C PHE A 15 5.47 2.74 -9.53
N LEU A 16 6.59 2.02 -9.64
CA LEU A 16 7.35 1.90 -10.88
C LEU A 16 6.49 1.11 -11.87
N VAL A 17 5.98 1.81 -12.87
CA VAL A 17 5.33 1.17 -14.01
C VAL A 17 6.44 0.77 -14.99
N GLU A 18 6.73 -0.53 -15.08
CA GLU A 18 7.42 -1.06 -16.26
C GLU A 18 6.44 -0.97 -17.43
N THR A 19 6.65 0.02 -18.31
CA THR A 19 6.02 0.05 -19.64
C THR A 19 6.67 -1.07 -20.47
N ALA A 20 5.85 -1.80 -21.24
CA ALA A 20 6.34 -2.89 -22.09
C ALA A 20 7.21 -2.42 -23.28
N GLU A 21 7.58 -1.14 -23.33
CA GLU A 21 8.52 -0.57 -24.29
C GLU A 21 9.42 0.41 -23.52
N GLY A 22 10.74 0.20 -23.59
CA GLY A 22 11.75 0.84 -22.73
C GLY A 22 11.80 2.37 -22.80
N GLY A 23 10.96 3.02 -22.01
CA GLY A 23 10.98 4.45 -21.76
C GLY A 23 10.14 4.79 -20.53
N SER A 24 10.78 5.30 -19.47
CA SER A 24 10.10 5.81 -18.28
C SER A 24 9.48 7.17 -18.58
N GLN A 25 8.16 7.30 -18.41
CA GLN A 25 7.48 8.60 -18.31
C GLN A 25 6.59 8.62 -17.07
N ALA A 26 6.68 9.71 -16.31
CA ALA A 26 5.73 10.02 -15.25
C ALA A 26 4.40 10.43 -15.92
N VAL A 27 3.30 9.75 -15.56
CA VAL A 27 1.96 10.11 -16.03
C VAL A 27 1.25 10.95 -14.97
N ASP A 28 0.96 12.19 -15.32
CA ASP A 28 0.09 13.08 -14.55
C ASP A 28 -1.37 12.62 -14.71
N ASN A 29 -2.04 12.27 -13.60
CA ASN A 29 -3.43 11.81 -13.63
C ASN A 29 -4.44 12.96 -13.50
N ALA A 30 -4.34 13.96 -14.37
CA ALA A 30 -5.35 14.99 -14.53
C ALA A 30 -5.87 14.97 -15.97
N SER A 31 -6.82 14.07 -16.26
CA SER A 31 -7.94 14.23 -17.22
C SER A 31 -8.57 12.87 -17.53
N GLY A 32 -9.90 12.85 -17.61
CA GLY A 32 -10.72 11.65 -17.60
C GLY A 32 -10.47 10.67 -18.76
N VAL A 33 -10.66 9.40 -18.46
CA VAL A 33 -10.87 8.34 -19.45
C VAL A 33 -12.07 7.51 -19.03
N ALA A 34 -13.00 7.37 -19.97
CA ALA A 34 -14.28 6.69 -19.85
C ALA A 34 -14.14 5.23 -19.38
N ALA A 35 -15.08 4.81 -18.54
CA ALA A 35 -15.20 3.42 -18.11
C ALA A 35 -15.56 2.51 -19.31
N PRO A 36 -14.84 1.40 -19.56
CA PRO A 36 -15.33 0.38 -20.47
C PRO A 36 -16.49 -0.39 -19.81
N THR A 37 -17.62 -0.37 -20.50
CA THR A 37 -18.81 -1.19 -20.25
C THR A 37 -18.49 -2.66 -20.52
N GLY A 38 -18.70 -3.53 -19.52
CA GLY A 38 -18.62 -4.98 -19.69
C GLY A 38 -18.15 -5.73 -18.46
N TRP A 39 -18.99 -5.81 -17.42
CA TRP A 39 -18.84 -6.86 -16.40
C TRP A 39 -19.96 -7.88 -16.62
N ALA A 40 -19.63 -8.97 -17.30
CA ALA A 40 -20.45 -10.16 -17.36
C ALA A 40 -19.77 -11.27 -16.54
N GLY A 41 -20.52 -11.83 -15.58
CA GLY A 41 -20.50 -13.24 -15.16
C GLY A 41 -19.21 -13.91 -14.68
N ASP A 42 -19.27 -14.36 -13.42
CA ASP A 42 -18.90 -15.71 -12.96
C ASP A 42 -17.42 -16.13 -12.83
N ALA A 43 -16.98 -16.34 -11.59
CA ALA A 43 -16.73 -17.67 -11.01
C ALA A 43 -15.99 -17.54 -9.67
N VAL A 44 -16.67 -17.92 -8.58
CA VAL A 44 -16.07 -18.09 -7.26
C VAL A 44 -15.22 -19.37 -7.29
N ALA A 45 -13.90 -19.23 -7.35
CA ALA A 45 -12.98 -20.33 -7.09
C ALA A 45 -12.66 -20.37 -5.59
N THR A 46 -13.34 -21.26 -4.86
CA THR A 46 -13.02 -21.60 -3.47
C THR A 46 -11.76 -22.45 -3.44
N GLY A 47 -10.60 -21.80 -3.31
CA GLY A 47 -9.32 -22.45 -3.07
C GLY A 47 -8.95 -22.40 -1.58
N SER A 48 -9.23 -23.49 -0.85
CA SER A 48 -8.68 -23.71 0.50
C SER A 48 -7.16 -23.82 0.41
N ARG A 49 -6.42 -22.96 1.11
CA ARG A 49 -4.97 -23.11 1.32
C ARG A 49 -4.72 -23.47 2.78
N ALA A 50 -4.19 -24.67 2.99
CA ALA A 50 -3.66 -25.13 4.26
C ALA A 50 -2.54 -24.21 4.73
N ALA A 51 -2.63 -23.77 5.99
CA ALA A 51 -1.62 -22.97 6.66
C ALA A 51 -0.44 -23.86 7.07
N GLY A 52 0.68 -23.76 6.34
CA GLY A 52 1.98 -24.21 6.82
C GLY A 52 2.62 -23.10 7.68
N ALA A 53 2.66 -23.30 8.98
CA ALA A 53 3.34 -22.41 9.92
C ALA A 53 4.86 -22.60 9.82
N GLY A 54 5.53 -21.72 9.08
CA GLY A 54 6.99 -21.57 9.09
C GLY A 54 7.39 -20.39 9.96
N ALA A 55 7.89 -20.66 11.16
CA ALA A 55 8.45 -19.64 12.04
C ALA A 55 9.82 -19.17 11.52
N HIS A 56 9.87 -18.03 10.83
CA HIS A 56 11.13 -17.35 10.55
C HIS A 56 11.53 -16.50 11.76
N ARG A 57 12.37 -17.07 12.63
CA ARG A 57 13.28 -16.25 13.44
C ARG A 57 14.56 -16.04 12.65
N SER A 58 14.94 -14.79 12.43
CA SER A 58 16.35 -14.43 12.33
C SER A 58 16.59 -13.08 13.01
N ALA A 59 17.69 -13.05 13.74
CA ALA A 59 18.11 -12.02 14.67
C ALA A 59 18.49 -10.71 13.97
N ALA A 60 18.59 -9.65 14.78
CA ALA A 60 19.01 -8.32 14.40
C ALA A 60 20.36 -8.31 13.67
N ALA A 61 20.32 -8.21 12.35
CA ALA A 61 21.38 -7.66 11.51
C ALA A 61 20.68 -7.03 10.31
N GLY A 62 20.95 -5.74 10.06
CA GLY A 62 20.35 -4.97 8.97
C GLY A 62 20.48 -5.70 7.63
N GLY A 63 19.58 -5.41 6.69
CA GLY A 63 19.41 -6.15 5.44
C GLY A 63 20.70 -6.31 4.63
N ILE A 64 21.37 -7.45 4.81
CA ILE A 64 22.48 -7.90 3.97
C ILE A 64 21.86 -8.77 2.88
N CYS A 65 22.05 -8.40 1.61
CA CYS A 65 21.73 -9.26 0.48
C CYS A 65 22.54 -10.57 0.57
N PRO A 66 22.11 -11.69 -0.04
CA PRO A 66 22.84 -12.97 0.06
C PRO A 66 24.31 -12.92 -0.38
N ASP A 67 24.69 -11.89 -1.14
CA ASP A 67 26.03 -11.59 -1.63
C ASP A 67 26.85 -10.67 -0.71
N GLY A 68 26.33 -10.27 0.45
CA GLY A 68 27.00 -9.35 1.37
C GLY A 68 26.82 -7.87 1.02
N SER A 69 26.16 -7.54 -0.09
CA SER A 69 25.98 -6.15 -0.53
C SER A 69 24.84 -5.45 0.20
N SER A 70 25.00 -4.14 0.43
CA SER A 70 23.98 -3.29 1.02
C SER A 70 23.22 -2.57 -0.11
N HIS A 71 22.00 -3.00 -0.41
CA HIS A 71 21.20 -2.38 -1.46
C HIS A 71 20.72 -0.99 -1.02
N GLY A 72 21.12 0.09 -1.70
CA GLY A 72 20.84 1.48 -1.27
C GLY A 72 19.35 1.75 -1.01
N VAL A 73 18.47 1.15 -1.82
CA VAL A 73 17.00 1.24 -1.63
C VAL A 73 16.54 0.63 -0.30
N LEU A 74 17.14 -0.49 0.13
CA LEU A 74 16.77 -1.13 1.40
C LEU A 74 17.27 -0.34 2.61
N GLN A 75 18.44 0.27 2.52
CA GLN A 75 18.95 1.18 3.54
C GLN A 75 18.05 2.41 3.69
N GLU A 76 17.63 2.99 2.57
CA GLU A 76 16.71 4.12 2.57
C GLU A 76 15.33 3.73 3.13
N ALA A 77 14.82 2.55 2.76
CA ALA A 77 13.59 2.02 3.35
C ALA A 77 13.72 1.85 4.87
N GLN A 78 14.83 1.27 5.35
CA GLN A 78 15.08 1.13 6.78
C GLN A 78 15.07 2.49 7.49
N ARG A 79 15.81 3.48 6.96
CA ARG A 79 15.85 4.84 7.51
C ARG A 79 14.46 5.47 7.59
N GLN A 80 13.65 5.31 6.55
CA GLN A 80 12.28 5.85 6.54
C GLN A 80 11.36 5.11 7.50
N PHE A 81 11.48 3.80 7.65
CA PHE A 81 10.72 3.03 8.64
C PHE A 81 11.07 3.46 10.07
N GLU A 82 12.36 3.64 10.38
CA GLU A 82 12.80 4.14 11.68
C GLU A 82 12.18 5.53 11.97
N ALA A 83 12.19 6.44 11.00
CA ALA A 83 11.55 7.75 11.13
C ALA A 83 10.01 7.66 11.27
N TYR A 84 9.35 6.73 10.55
CA TYR A 84 7.91 6.51 10.62
C TYR A 84 7.48 6.02 12.01
N PHE A 85 8.16 4.99 12.54
CA PHE A 85 7.87 4.46 13.87
C PHE A 85 8.24 5.43 15.00
N ALA A 86 9.16 6.36 14.75
CA ALA A 86 9.45 7.48 15.65
C ALA A 86 8.42 8.63 15.56
N GLY A 87 7.40 8.52 14.69
CA GLY A 87 6.38 9.56 14.48
C GLY A 87 6.88 10.79 13.71
N LYS A 88 8.07 10.72 13.10
CA LYS A 88 8.75 11.83 12.42
C LYS A 88 8.52 11.87 10.90
N LEU A 89 8.07 10.75 10.31
CA LEU A 89 7.82 10.63 8.87
C LEU A 89 6.35 10.33 8.60
N ARG A 90 5.76 11.08 7.66
CA ARG A 90 4.35 10.95 7.26
C ARG A 90 4.18 10.31 5.88
N GLU A 91 5.17 10.47 5.01
CA GLU A 91 5.14 10.03 3.62
C GLU A 91 6.44 9.29 3.29
N PHE A 92 6.30 8.10 2.71
CA PHE A 92 7.42 7.33 2.20
C PHE A 92 7.76 7.77 0.79
N THR A 93 9.05 7.72 0.42
CA THR A 93 9.53 8.07 -0.93
C THR A 93 10.30 6.93 -1.61
N VAL A 94 10.36 5.76 -0.96
CA VAL A 94 11.00 4.57 -1.51
C VAL A 94 10.27 4.11 -2.80
N PRO A 95 10.99 3.84 -3.91
CA PRO A 95 10.37 3.33 -5.13
C PRO A 95 9.79 1.94 -4.94
N LEU A 96 8.59 1.69 -5.46
CA LEU A 96 7.89 0.40 -5.32
C LEU A 96 7.68 -0.29 -6.66
N ALA A 97 8.00 -1.57 -6.75
CA ALA A 97 7.73 -2.41 -7.93
C ALA A 97 6.79 -3.58 -7.57
N ALA A 98 5.64 -3.28 -6.97
CA ALA A 98 4.70 -4.30 -6.51
C ALA A 98 4.00 -5.01 -7.69
N ARG A 99 4.02 -6.34 -7.67
CA ARG A 99 3.37 -7.19 -8.69
C ARG A 99 1.97 -7.58 -8.25
N GLY A 100 0.99 -7.41 -9.15
CA GLY A 100 -0.40 -7.74 -8.93
C GLY A 100 -1.23 -7.57 -10.20
N THR A 101 -2.51 -7.93 -10.14
CA THR A 101 -3.44 -7.69 -11.25
C THR A 101 -3.60 -6.18 -11.49
N PRO A 102 -4.04 -5.74 -12.70
CA PRO A 102 -4.32 -4.34 -12.95
C PRO A 102 -5.28 -3.71 -11.93
N PHE A 103 -6.29 -4.47 -11.50
CA PHE A 103 -7.22 -4.04 -10.45
C PHE A 103 -6.53 -3.87 -9.09
N GLN A 104 -5.70 -4.83 -8.69
CA GLN A 104 -4.94 -4.75 -7.43
C GLN A 104 -4.03 -3.52 -7.41
N ARG A 105 -3.27 -3.27 -8.49
CA ARG A 105 -2.38 -2.11 -8.59
C ARG A 105 -3.14 -0.79 -8.48
N ARG A 106 -4.25 -0.64 -9.20
CA ARG A 106 -5.13 0.55 -9.08
C ARG A 106 -5.64 0.76 -7.66
N VAL A 107 -6.04 -0.30 -6.97
CA VAL A 107 -6.45 -0.22 -5.56
C VAL A 107 -5.26 0.24 -4.72
N TRP A 108 -4.09 -0.37 -4.85
CA TRP A 108 -2.91 -0.03 -4.06
C TRP A 108 -2.42 1.40 -4.28
N GLU A 109 -2.45 1.89 -5.52
CA GLU A 109 -2.21 3.30 -5.86
C GLU A 109 -3.19 4.21 -5.12
N GLU A 110 -4.49 3.91 -5.18
CA GLU A 110 -5.50 4.68 -4.44
C GLU A 110 -5.29 4.61 -2.92
N LEU A 111 -4.83 3.49 -2.37
CA LEU A 111 -4.52 3.40 -0.93
C LEU A 111 -3.45 4.41 -0.52
N THR A 112 -2.43 4.63 -1.36
CA THR A 112 -1.40 5.63 -1.04
C THR A 112 -2.00 7.03 -0.93
N SER A 113 -3.19 7.30 -1.50
CA SER A 113 -3.86 8.61 -1.49
C SER A 113 -4.38 8.99 -0.11
N ILE A 114 -4.54 8.00 0.78
CA ILE A 114 -5.07 8.20 2.12
C ILE A 114 -3.99 8.86 2.99
N PRO A 115 -4.18 10.10 3.47
CA PRO A 115 -3.19 10.80 4.28
C PRO A 115 -2.86 10.07 5.60
N PHE A 116 -1.64 10.27 6.09
CA PHE A 116 -1.23 9.83 7.42
C PHE A 116 -2.19 10.33 8.51
N GLY A 117 -2.57 9.45 9.43
CA GLY A 117 -3.48 9.80 10.54
C GLY A 117 -4.94 9.94 10.12
N THR A 118 -5.30 9.51 8.91
CA THR A 118 -6.70 9.46 8.44
C THR A 118 -7.09 8.05 8.01
N THR A 119 -8.39 7.81 7.94
CA THR A 119 -8.94 6.52 7.49
C THR A 119 -9.97 6.70 6.39
N ALA A 120 -10.10 5.69 5.53
CA ALA A 120 -11.17 5.59 4.55
C ALA A 120 -11.93 4.27 4.72
N SER A 121 -13.18 4.22 4.29
CA SER A 121 -13.93 2.96 4.19
C SER A 121 -13.70 2.27 2.85
N TYR A 122 -13.89 0.95 2.81
CA TYR A 122 -13.83 0.19 1.55
C TYR A 122 -14.77 0.75 0.47
N GLY A 123 -15.94 1.26 0.85
CA GLY A 123 -16.89 1.88 -0.08
C GLY A 123 -16.40 3.23 -0.61
N GLN A 124 -15.73 4.02 0.21
CA GLN A 124 -15.12 5.28 -0.23
C GLN A 124 -14.00 5.03 -1.25
N ILE A 125 -13.15 4.02 -1.02
CA ILE A 125 -12.11 3.63 -1.99
C ILE A 125 -12.75 3.14 -3.30
N ALA A 126 -13.78 2.30 -3.23
CA ALA A 126 -14.51 1.86 -4.42
C ALA A 126 -15.09 3.04 -5.20
N ALA A 127 -15.69 4.02 -4.51
CA ALA A 127 -16.25 5.21 -5.13
C ALA A 127 -15.18 6.08 -5.82
N ARG A 128 -14.02 6.29 -5.18
CA ARG A 128 -12.89 7.04 -5.77
C ARG A 128 -12.33 6.37 -7.02
N LEU A 129 -12.40 5.04 -7.08
CA LEU A 129 -12.01 4.24 -8.25
C LEU A 129 -13.08 4.20 -9.36
N GLY A 130 -14.22 4.89 -9.19
CA GLY A 130 -15.33 4.91 -10.15
C GLY A 130 -16.09 3.58 -10.23
N MET A 131 -16.05 2.76 -9.18
CA MET A 131 -16.73 1.47 -9.15
C MET A 131 -18.21 1.62 -8.77
N PRO A 132 -19.10 0.70 -9.21
CA PRO A 132 -20.50 0.74 -8.83
C PRO A 132 -20.71 0.50 -7.32
N PRO A 133 -21.84 0.94 -6.75
CA PRO A 133 -22.22 0.61 -5.38
C PRO A 133 -22.16 -0.89 -5.10
N GLY A 134 -21.64 -1.28 -3.94
CA GLY A 134 -21.47 -2.69 -3.55
C GLY A 134 -20.10 -3.30 -3.88
N ALA A 135 -19.24 -2.59 -4.63
CA ALA A 135 -17.89 -3.06 -4.97
C ALA A 135 -16.89 -3.11 -3.80
N SER A 136 -17.29 -2.72 -2.59
CA SER A 136 -16.43 -2.70 -1.39
C SER A 136 -15.73 -4.03 -1.08
N ARG A 137 -16.38 -5.17 -1.39
CA ARG A 137 -15.78 -6.50 -1.16
C ARG A 137 -14.59 -6.76 -2.09
N ALA A 138 -14.68 -6.35 -3.36
CA ALA A 138 -13.58 -6.49 -4.31
C ALA A 138 -12.36 -5.66 -3.87
N VAL A 139 -12.60 -4.42 -3.41
CA VAL A 139 -11.56 -3.58 -2.81
C VAL A 139 -10.97 -4.24 -1.56
N GLY A 140 -11.80 -4.86 -0.70
CA GLY A 140 -11.33 -5.61 0.46
C GLY A 140 -10.35 -6.73 0.12
N THR A 141 -10.66 -7.52 -0.92
CA THR A 141 -9.78 -8.58 -1.42
C THR A 141 -8.46 -8.00 -1.95
N ALA A 142 -8.51 -6.94 -2.75
CA ALA A 142 -7.31 -6.28 -3.28
C ALA A 142 -6.44 -5.65 -2.17
N ASN A 143 -7.08 -5.02 -1.17
CA ASN A 143 -6.41 -4.46 0.01
C ASN A 143 -5.68 -5.54 0.83
N GLY A 144 -6.31 -6.71 0.98
CA GLY A 144 -5.71 -7.86 1.66
C GLY A 144 -4.53 -8.49 0.90
N ALA A 145 -4.49 -8.33 -0.42
CA ALA A 145 -3.43 -8.84 -1.28
C ALA A 145 -2.19 -7.93 -1.37
N ASN A 146 -2.16 -6.80 -0.64
CA ASN A 146 -1.06 -5.85 -0.66
C ASN A 146 0.28 -6.51 -0.22
N PRO A 147 1.31 -6.56 -1.10
CA PRO A 147 2.60 -7.16 -0.76
C PRO A 147 3.54 -6.22 0.02
N VAL A 148 3.26 -4.91 0.08
CA VAL A 148 4.14 -3.90 0.70
C VAL A 148 3.39 -3.16 1.80
N ALA A 149 3.19 -3.82 2.93
CA ALA A 149 2.49 -3.23 4.08
C ALA A 149 3.17 -1.94 4.57
N ILE A 150 2.39 -1.07 5.23
CA ILE A 150 2.79 0.24 5.79
C ILE A 150 3.08 1.29 4.71
N ILE A 151 3.98 1.01 3.76
CA ILE A 151 4.27 1.93 2.65
C ILE A 151 3.03 2.09 1.77
N VAL A 152 2.42 0.97 1.36
CA VAL A 152 1.06 0.96 0.83
C VAL A 152 0.12 0.79 2.03
N PRO A 153 -0.64 1.84 2.42
CA PRO A 153 -1.22 1.93 3.76
C PRO A 153 -2.57 1.20 3.88
N CYS A 154 -2.57 -0.11 3.64
CA CYS A 154 -3.77 -0.95 3.73
C CYS A 154 -4.38 -1.01 5.15
N HIS A 155 -3.63 -0.60 6.18
CA HIS A 155 -4.12 -0.44 7.56
C HIS A 155 -5.05 0.77 7.73
N ARG A 156 -5.03 1.76 6.82
CA ARG A 156 -5.89 2.95 6.87
C ARG A 156 -7.31 2.72 6.35
N VAL A 157 -7.61 1.52 5.82
CA VAL A 157 -8.96 1.18 5.33
C VAL A 157 -9.76 0.41 6.38
N ILE A 158 -10.94 0.89 6.73
CA ILE A 158 -11.80 0.30 7.79
C ILE A 158 -13.22 0.02 7.30
N GLY A 159 -14.01 -0.68 8.12
CA GLY A 159 -15.44 -0.87 7.84
C GLY A 159 -16.20 0.45 7.91
N ALA A 160 -17.30 0.58 7.16
CA ALA A 160 -18.13 1.80 7.16
C ALA A 160 -18.72 2.16 8.54
N ASN A 161 -18.81 1.19 9.44
CA ASN A 161 -19.23 1.36 10.83
C ASN A 161 -18.08 1.69 11.79
N GLY A 162 -16.91 2.06 11.28
CA GLY A 162 -15.71 2.36 12.07
C GLY A 162 -14.99 1.14 12.63
N LYS A 163 -15.46 -0.09 12.37
CA LYS A 163 -14.82 -1.30 12.90
C LYS A 163 -13.54 -1.64 12.14
N LEU A 164 -12.51 -2.04 12.89
CA LEU A 164 -11.33 -2.69 12.35
C LEU A 164 -11.71 -4.08 11.86
N VAL A 165 -11.61 -4.27 10.55
CA VAL A 165 -11.81 -5.56 9.88
C VAL A 165 -10.63 -5.83 8.97
N GLY A 166 -10.25 -7.11 8.84
CA GLY A 166 -9.31 -7.62 7.84
C GLY A 166 -7.94 -6.93 7.83
N TYR A 167 -6.90 -7.65 8.20
CA TYR A 167 -5.52 -7.19 7.98
C TYR A 167 -4.59 -8.39 7.91
N ALA A 168 -3.79 -8.49 6.84
CA ALA A 168 -2.87 -9.61 6.66
C ALA A 168 -1.87 -9.74 7.82
N GLY A 169 -1.46 -8.61 8.41
CA GLY A 169 -0.59 -8.59 9.59
C GLY A 169 -1.30 -8.79 10.93
N GLY A 170 -2.61 -9.05 10.98
CA GLY A 170 -3.41 -9.17 12.21
C GLY A 170 -3.94 -7.84 12.77
N LEU A 171 -5.13 -7.88 13.38
CA LEU A 171 -5.84 -6.66 13.83
C LEU A 171 -5.07 -5.85 14.88
N ASP A 172 -4.28 -6.49 15.72
CA ASP A 172 -3.48 -5.79 16.74
C ASP A 172 -2.40 -4.91 16.13
N ARG A 173 -1.77 -5.36 15.03
CA ARG A 173 -0.79 -4.53 14.30
C ARG A 173 -1.47 -3.35 13.63
N LYS A 174 -2.62 -3.58 12.97
CA LYS A 174 -3.44 -2.51 12.37
C LYS A 174 -3.82 -1.45 13.40
N ARG A 175 -4.27 -1.87 14.59
CA ARG A 175 -4.60 -1.00 15.71
C ARG A 175 -3.41 -0.15 16.15
N ARG A 176 -2.25 -0.78 16.37
CA ARG A 176 -1.01 -0.08 16.78
C ARG A 176 -0.57 0.96 15.74
N LEU A 177 -0.62 0.62 14.46
CA LEU A 177 -0.28 1.55 13.38
C LEU A 177 -1.24 2.75 13.36
N LEU A 178 -2.55 2.53 13.43
CA LEU A 178 -3.52 3.63 13.47
C LEU A 178 -3.31 4.53 14.68
N ASN A 179 -3.10 3.96 15.87
CA ASN A 179 -2.83 4.75 17.08
C ASN A 179 -1.51 5.54 16.98
N LEU A 180 -0.46 4.96 16.42
CA LEU A 180 0.80 5.66 16.14
C LEU A 180 0.55 6.89 15.26
N GLU A 181 -0.19 6.71 14.16
CA GLU A 181 -0.42 7.81 13.21
C GLU A 181 -1.30 8.92 13.80
N LEU A 182 -2.35 8.55 14.55
CA LEU A 182 -3.24 9.51 15.22
C LEU A 182 -2.48 10.33 16.25
N THR A 183 -1.76 9.67 17.15
CA THR A 183 -1.00 10.34 18.23
C THR A 183 0.11 11.23 17.67
N SER A 184 0.83 10.77 16.63
CA SER A 184 1.86 11.58 15.94
C SER A 184 1.28 12.78 15.18
N SER A 185 -0.03 12.76 14.89
CA SER A 185 -0.76 13.87 14.28
C SER A 185 -1.44 14.79 15.31
N GLY A 186 -1.21 14.57 16.61
CA GLY A 186 -1.84 15.31 17.71
C GLY A 186 -3.29 14.92 17.97
N GLN A 187 -3.77 13.82 17.40
CA GLN A 187 -5.13 13.30 17.61
C GLN A 187 -5.14 12.27 18.75
N ALA A 188 -6.29 12.14 19.41
CA ALA A 188 -6.49 11.11 20.43
C ALA A 188 -6.44 9.71 19.80
N ALA A 189 -5.89 8.74 20.52
CA ALA A 189 -5.93 7.34 20.11
C ALA A 189 -7.38 6.86 20.04
N LEU A 190 -7.80 6.33 18.88
CA LEU A 190 -9.18 5.87 18.66
C LEU A 190 -9.41 4.43 19.10
N PHE A 191 -8.34 3.67 19.31
CA PHE A 191 -8.43 2.24 19.57
C PHE A 191 -7.51 1.83 20.73
N ALA A 192 -7.58 2.53 21.87
CA ALA A 192 -6.85 2.18 23.09
C ALA A 192 -7.42 0.92 23.75
#